data_AF-A0A3B8RGS8-F1
#
_entry.id   AF-A0A3B8RGS8-F1
#
_cell.length_a   1.000
_cell.length_b   1.000
_cell.length_c   1.000
_cell.angle_alpha   90.00
_cell.angle_beta   90.00
_cell.angle_gamma   90.00
#
_symmetry.space_group_name_H-M   'P 1'
#
loop_
_entity.id
_entity.type
_entity.pdbx_description
1 polymer ?
#
loop_
_entity_poly.entity_id
_entity_poly.type
_entity_poly.pdbx_seq_one_letter_code
_entity_poly.pdbx_strand_id
1 'polypeptide(L)' 'YPQVKRLLDEISARPAAQRAEALKNKHAFKTELDAEAKKFMFPSNERLSKSS' A
#
# COMPACT_ATOMS: atom_id res chain seq x y z
N TYR A 1 -17.67 -10.11 22.55
CA TYR A 1 -18.59 -9.12 21.96
C TYR A 1 -19.25 -9.67 20.69
N PRO A 2 -20.38 -10.39 20.80
CA PRO A 2 -21.03 -11.06 19.65
C PRO A 2 -21.67 -10.07 18.66
N GLN A 3 -22.15 -8.94 19.17
CA GLN A 3 -22.89 -7.95 18.38
C GLN A 3 -22.00 -7.18 17.39
N VAL A 4 -20.73 -6.98 17.75
CA VAL A 4 -19.74 -6.28 16.91
C VAL A 4 -19.38 -7.10 15.68
N LYS A 5 -19.27 -8.44 15.83
CA LYS A 5 -18.98 -9.35 14.72
C LYS A 5 -20.10 -9.34 13.68
N ARG A 6 -21.35 -9.39 14.13
CA ARG A 6 -22.54 -9.32 13.24
C ARG A 6 -22.56 -8.06 12.40
N LEU A 7 -22.28 -6.90 13.02
CA LEU A 7 -22.22 -5.62 12.33
C LEU A 7 -21.09 -5.58 11.29
N LEU A 8 -19.92 -6.12 11.64
CA LEU A 8 -18.78 -6.19 10.74
C LEU A 8 -19.09 -7.07 9.51
N ASP A 9 -19.71 -8.23 9.73
CA ASP A 9 -20.07 -9.16 8.66
C ASP A 9 -21.13 -8.53 7.72
N GLU A 10 -22.13 -7.83 8.27
CA GLU A 10 -23.15 -7.09 7.49
C GLU A 10 -22.55 -5.95 6.64
N ILE A 11 -21.57 -5.22 7.17
CA ILE A 11 -20.91 -4.13 6.43
C ILE A 11 -20.02 -4.70 5.33
N SER A 12 -19.29 -5.78 5.62
CA SER A 12 -18.36 -6.43 4.69
C SER A 12 -19.06 -7.09 3.51
N ALA A 13 -20.32 -7.53 3.69
CA ALA A 13 -21.13 -8.10 2.62
C ALA A 13 -21.56 -7.08 1.54
N ARG A 14 -21.37 -5.77 1.77
CA ARG A 14 -21.78 -4.73 0.81
C ARG A 14 -20.82 -4.69 -0.38
N PRO A 15 -21.32 -4.59 -1.63
CA PRO A 15 -20.46 -4.46 -2.82
C PRO A 15 -19.48 -3.27 -2.74
N ALA A 16 -19.83 -2.21 -2.02
CA ALA A 16 -18.94 -1.07 -1.78
C ALA A 16 -17.76 -1.42 -0.85
N ALA A 17 -17.96 -2.26 0.17
CA ALA A 17 -16.88 -2.71 1.05
C ALA A 17 -15.88 -3.59 0.28
N GLN A 18 -16.38 -4.51 -0.54
CA GLN A 18 -15.53 -5.34 -1.42
C GLN A 18 -14.72 -4.50 -2.42
N ARG A 19 -15.31 -3.44 -2.98
CA ARG A 19 -14.58 -2.50 -3.85
C ARG A 19 -13.50 -1.73 -3.10
N ALA A 20 -13.78 -1.29 -1.87
CA ALA A 20 -12.80 -0.60 -1.02
C ALA A 20 -11.64 -1.54 -0.62
N GLU A 21 -11.92 -2.80 -0.29
CA GLU A 21 -10.88 -3.81 -0.06
C GLU A 21 -10.07 -4.09 -1.33
N ALA A 22 -10.72 -4.20 -2.49
CA ALA A 22 -10.03 -4.38 -3.76
C ALA A 22 -9.15 -3.16 -4.12
N LEU A 23 -9.58 -1.93 -3.80
CA LEU A 23 -8.78 -0.71 -3.94
C LEU A 23 -7.56 -0.71 -3.01
N LYS A 24 -7.74 -1.16 -1.77
CA LYS A 24 -6.65 -1.33 -0.81
C LYS A 24 -5.58 -2.32 -1.31
N ASN A 25 -6.01 -3.42 -1.93
CA ASN A 25 -5.09 -4.43 -2.48
C ASN A 25 -4.39 -3.97 -3.78
N LYS A 26 -5.03 -3.09 -4.57
CA LYS A 26 -4.45 -2.56 -5.82
C LYS A 26 -3.27 -1.62 -5.61
N HIS A 27 -3.24 -0.92 -4.48
CA HIS A 27 -2.12 -0.07 -4.10
C HIS A 27 -1.51 -0.60 -2.81
N ALA A 28 -0.81 -1.72 -2.89
CA ALA A 28 0.08 -2.14 -1.83
C ALA A 28 1.10 -1.01 -1.63
N PHE A 29 0.91 -0.20 -0.59
CA PHE A 29 1.86 0.81 -0.19
C PHE A 29 3.14 0.06 0.20
N LYS A 30 4.10 0.03 -0.73
CA LYS A 30 5.37 -0.66 -0.54
C LYS A 30 6.04 0.01 0.66
N THR A 31 6.12 -0.71 1.77
CA THR A 31 6.66 -0.19 3.04
C THR A 31 8.18 -0.13 2.98
N GLU A 32 8.78 -0.87 2.04
CA GLU A 32 10.20 -0.89 1.77
C GLU A 32 10.50 -0.12 0.49
N LEU A 33 11.36 0.90 0.62
CA LEU A 33 11.92 1.64 -0.51
C LEU A 33 13.04 0.81 -1.14
N ASP A 34 12.69 0.05 -2.18
CA ASP A 34 13.64 -0.73 -2.98
C ASP A 34 14.66 0.16 -3.72
N ALA A 35 15.69 -0.47 -4.31
CA ALA A 35 16.76 0.24 -5.00
C ALA A 35 16.26 1.04 -6.22
N GLU A 36 15.17 0.59 -6.84
CA GLU A 36 14.54 1.23 -7.99
C GLU A 36 13.77 2.50 -7.55
N ALA A 37 13.02 2.43 -6.45
CA ALA A 37 12.36 3.57 -5.83
C ALA A 37 13.36 4.66 -5.39
N LYS A 38 14.51 4.26 -4.82
CA LYS A 38 15.57 5.20 -4.43
C LYS A 38 16.17 5.95 -5.62
N LYS A 39 16.27 5.32 -6.78
CA LYS A 39 16.75 5.94 -8.02
C LYS A 39 15.78 7.02 -8.53
N PHE A 40 14.48 6.77 -8.47
CA PHE A 40 13.47 7.76 -8.87
C PHE A 40 13.29 8.89 -7.86
N MET A 41 13.43 8.62 -6.56
CA MET A 41 13.30 9.65 -5.51
C MET A 41 14.56 10.50 -5.32
N PHE A 42 15.76 9.94 -5.56
CA PHE A 42 17.03 10.64 -5.37
C PHE A 42 17.94 10.54 -6.62
N PRO A 43 17.52 11.08 -7.77
CA PRO A 43 18.31 11.00 -9.02
C PRO A 43 19.70 11.66 -8.89
N SER A 44 19.86 12.61 -7.96
CA SER A 44 21.16 13.23 -7.67
C SER A 44 22.20 12.29 -7.04
N ASN A 45 21.79 11.17 -6.43
CA ASN A 45 22.70 10.24 -5.78
C ASN A 45 23.56 9.45 -6.79
N GLU A 46 23.13 9.33 -8.06
CA GLU A 46 23.94 8.71 -9.12
C GLU A 46 25.25 9.47 -9.40
N ARG A 47 25.29 10.77 -9.11
CA ARG A 47 26.53 11.57 -9.25
C ARG A 47 27.53 11.31 -8.14
N LEU A 48 27.07 10.92 -6.95
CA LEU A 48 27.92 10.63 -5.79
C LEU A 48 28.55 9.24 -5.86
N SER A 49 27.89 8.24 -6.49
CA SER A 49 28.45 6.88 -6.61
C SER A 49 29.58 6.75 -7.63
N LYS A 50 29.71 7.69 -8.58
CA LYS A 50 30.78 7.71 -9.60
C LYS A 50 32.07 8.40 -9.14
N SER A 51 32.13 8.88 -7.90
CA SER A 51 33.24 9.67 -7.37
C SER A 51 34.09 8.92 -6.32
N SER A 52 34.00 7.59 -6.23
CA SER A 52 34.83 6.76 -5.36
C SER A 52 35.71 5.81 -6.17
#